data_AF-K8EBW6-F1
#
_entry.id   AF-K8EBW6-F1
#
_cell.length_a   1.000
_cell.length_b   1.000
_cell.length_c   1.000
_cell.angle_alpha   90.00
_cell.angle_beta   90.00
_cell.angle_gamma   90.00
#
_symmetry.space_group_name_H-M   'P 1'
#
loop_
_entity.id
_entity.type
_entity.pdbx_description
1 polymer ?
#
loop_
_entity_poly.entity_id
_entity_poly.type
_entity_poly.pdbx_seq_one_letter_code
_entity_poly.pdbx_strand_id
1 'polypeptide(L)'
;MTKVALIRQCSLHPLSLLDRLAKNFMQEDFILLQDYHNLDILLNRMAALGRRADGSRRPVLSVYAGGDCVFINTLKDSSSLGPQVAPEAEPSRALLEQEVLGGILNLSPQDRSATVTYTQDPAAALKAVEDGQYQLAVLLA
;
A
#
# COMPACT_ATOMS: atom_id res chain seq x y z
N MET A 1 3.82 10.58 9.73
CA MET A 1 2.40 10.17 9.80
C MET A 1 2.13 9.25 8.62
N THR A 2 1.58 8.07 8.87
CA THR A 2 1.24 7.08 7.82
C THR A 2 0.08 7.63 6.98
N LYS A 3 0.23 7.59 5.66
CA LYS A 3 -0.87 7.93 4.74
C LYS A 3 -1.53 6.65 4.26
N VAL A 4 -2.85 6.66 4.19
CA VAL A 4 -3.63 5.55 3.65
C VAL A 4 -4.40 6.02 2.43
N ALA A 5 -4.29 5.27 1.35
CA ALA A 5 -5.10 5.45 0.14
C ALA A 5 -6.25 4.44 0.16
N LEU A 6 -7.47 4.95 0.21
CA LEU A 6 -8.72 4.20 0.13
C LEU A 6 -9.21 4.18 -1.32
N ILE A 7 -9.45 3.00 -1.87
CA ILE A 7 -9.80 2.82 -3.29
C ILE A 7 -11.22 2.26 -3.36
N ARG A 8 -12.14 3.07 -3.91
CA ARG A 8 -13.59 2.77 -3.94
C ARG A 8 -13.91 1.62 -4.88
N GLN A 9 -13.27 1.61 -6.03
CA GLN A 9 -13.54 0.63 -7.07
C GLN A 9 -12.24 0.23 -7.75
N CYS A 10 -12.01 -1.08 -7.80
CA CYS A 10 -10.89 -1.69 -8.48
C CYS A 10 -11.43 -2.61 -9.57
N SER A 11 -10.88 -2.52 -10.78
CA SER A 11 -11.20 -3.44 -11.87
C SER A 11 -10.59 -4.83 -11.68
N LEU A 12 -9.63 -4.95 -10.75
CA LEU A 12 -8.90 -6.17 -10.43
C LEU A 12 -9.28 -6.71 -9.06
N HIS A 13 -9.39 -8.04 -8.97
CA HIS A 13 -9.51 -8.71 -7.69
C HIS A 13 -8.25 -8.46 -6.84
N PRO A 14 -8.35 -8.30 -5.51
CA PRO A 14 -7.20 -8.02 -4.63
C PRO A 14 -6.04 -9.03 -4.79
N LEU A 15 -6.34 -10.32 -4.93
CA LEU A 15 -5.31 -11.33 -5.19
C LEU A 15 -4.57 -11.11 -6.52
N SER A 16 -5.28 -10.69 -7.57
CA SER A 16 -4.66 -10.36 -8.86
C SER A 16 -3.77 -9.11 -8.78
N LEU A 17 -4.11 -8.15 -7.91
CA LEU A 17 -3.22 -7.03 -7.60
C LEU A 17 -1.95 -7.52 -6.91
N LEU A 18 -2.07 -8.40 -5.90
CA LEU A 18 -0.93 -8.98 -5.20
C LEU A 18 -0.02 -9.78 -6.14
N ASP A 19 -0.58 -10.60 -7.03
CA ASP A 19 0.18 -11.36 -8.02
C ASP A 19 1.02 -10.45 -8.93
N ARG A 20 0.43 -9.32 -9.36
CA ARG A 20 1.14 -8.33 -10.19
C ARG A 20 2.22 -7.60 -9.39
N LEU A 21 1.97 -7.29 -8.12
CA LEU A 21 2.97 -6.69 -7.23
C LEU A 21 4.15 -7.64 -6.98
N ALA A 22 3.92 -8.96 -6.87
CA ALA A 22 4.97 -9.95 -6.60
C ALA A 22 6.13 -9.91 -7.63
N LYS A 23 5.90 -9.37 -8.84
CA LYS A 23 6.97 -9.12 -9.82
C LYS A 23 8.08 -8.22 -9.24
N ASN A 24 7.71 -7.11 -8.61
CA ASN A 24 8.64 -6.08 -8.15
C ASN A 24 8.80 -6.02 -6.63
N PHE A 25 7.89 -6.65 -5.88
CA PHE A 25 7.84 -6.57 -4.43
C PHE A 25 8.09 -7.94 -3.80
N MET A 26 8.76 -7.94 -2.65
CA MET A 26 8.70 -9.03 -1.69
C MET A 26 7.42 -8.86 -0.87
N GLN A 27 6.70 -9.96 -0.65
CA GLN A 27 5.45 -9.96 0.08
C GLN A 27 5.60 -10.66 1.41
N GLU A 28 5.07 -10.03 2.46
CA GLU A 28 4.96 -10.58 3.81
C GLU A 28 3.50 -10.45 4.23
N ASP A 29 2.89 -11.54 4.67
CA ASP A 29 1.57 -11.55 5.28
C ASP A 29 1.64 -11.08 6.74
N PHE A 30 0.63 -10.33 7.15
CA PHE A 30 0.46 -9.85 8.51
C PHE A 30 -0.99 -10.01 8.93
N ILE A 31 -1.20 -10.70 10.05
CA ILE A 31 -2.54 -10.93 10.60
C ILE A 31 -2.91 -9.77 11.54
N LEU A 32 -3.91 -8.99 11.15
CA LEU A 32 -4.60 -8.03 12.00
C LEU A 32 -5.45 -8.75 13.03
N LEU A 33 -5.28 -8.36 14.29
CA LEU A 33 -6.17 -8.78 15.35
C LEU A 33 -7.50 -8.03 15.25
N GLN A 34 -8.52 -8.60 15.90
CA GLN A 34 -9.83 -7.97 16.04
C GLN A 34 -9.68 -6.50 16.48
N ASP A 35 -10.50 -5.62 15.91
CA ASP A 35 -10.50 -4.17 16.18
C ASP A 35 -9.12 -3.50 16.00
N TYR A 36 -8.24 -4.13 15.22
CA TYR A 36 -6.92 -3.65 14.82
C TYR A 36 -5.98 -3.38 16.01
N HIS A 37 -6.08 -4.15 17.09
CA HIS A 37 -5.28 -3.98 18.31
C HIS A 37 -3.75 -4.01 18.10
N ASN A 38 -3.28 -4.58 17.00
CA ASN A 38 -1.87 -4.67 16.62
C ASN A 38 -1.51 -3.81 15.39
N LEU A 39 -2.33 -2.80 15.05
CA LEU A 39 -2.08 -1.91 13.93
C LEU A 39 -0.77 -1.14 14.07
N ASP A 40 -0.42 -0.72 15.28
CA ASP A 40 0.88 -0.09 15.58
C ASP A 40 2.06 -1.02 15.25
N ILE A 41 1.92 -2.32 15.53
CA ILE A 41 2.92 -3.35 15.19
C ILE A 41 3.07 -3.46 13.67
N LEU A 42 1.97 -3.49 12.92
CA LEU A 42 1.99 -3.46 11.45
C LEU A 42 2.74 -2.22 10.93
N LEU A 43 2.38 -1.04 11.42
CA LEU A 43 2.99 0.22 10.98
C LEU A 43 4.48 0.26 11.29
N ASN A 44 4.88 -0.21 12.48
CA ASN A 44 6.28 -0.32 12.88
C ASN A 44 7.04 -1.34 12.01
N ARG A 45 6.41 -2.46 11.65
CA ARG A 45 6.98 -3.48 10.76
C ARG A 45 7.22 -2.90 9.36
N MET A 46 6.24 -2.21 8.79
CA MET A 46 6.38 -1.52 7.50
C MET A 46 7.52 -0.50 7.52
N ALA A 47 7.58 0.35 8.56
CA ALA A 47 8.65 1.34 8.71
C ALA A 47 10.02 0.68 8.86
N ALA A 48 10.11 -0.44 9.59
CA ALA A 48 11.35 -1.19 9.73
C ALA A 48 11.82 -1.80 8.40
N LEU A 49 10.91 -2.38 7.62
CA LEU A 49 11.19 -2.95 6.31
C LEU A 49 11.64 -1.87 5.31
N GLY A 50 11.17 -0.63 5.46
CA GLY A 50 11.58 0.50 4.61
C GLY A 50 12.99 1.00 4.87
N ARG A 51 13.62 0.70 6.02
CA ARG A 51 14.96 1.19 6.34
C ARG A 51 16.05 0.41 5.60
N ARG A 52 16.96 1.13 4.95
CA ARG A 52 18.21 0.58 4.38
C ARG A 52 19.42 0.90 5.26
N ALA A 53 20.48 0.12 5.09
CA ALA A 53 21.73 0.27 5.84
C ALA A 53 22.46 1.59 5.55
N ASP A 54 22.25 2.16 4.36
CA ASP A 54 22.81 3.45 3.93
C ASP A 54 22.02 4.66 4.46
N GLY A 55 20.98 4.43 5.29
CA GLY A 55 20.10 5.48 5.82
C GLY A 55 19.00 5.93 4.86
N SER A 56 19.00 5.45 3.61
CA SER A 56 17.90 5.70 2.67
C SER A 56 16.66 4.89 3.04
N ARG A 57 15.51 5.29 2.50
CA ARG A 57 14.25 4.55 2.62
C ARG A 57 13.89 3.93 1.29
N ARG A 58 13.50 2.65 1.31
CA ARG A 58 12.86 1.99 0.16
C ARG A 58 11.34 2.05 0.30
N PRO A 59 10.60 2.10 -0.82
CA PRO A 59 9.15 2.05 -0.80
C PRO A 59 8.62 0.79 -0.12
N VAL A 60 7.66 0.98 0.79
CA VAL A 60 6.87 -0.09 1.41
C VAL A 60 5.41 0.34 1.42
N LEU A 61 4.56 -0.53 0.91
CA LEU A 61 3.11 -0.36 0.96
C LEU A 61 2.46 -1.63 1.47
N SER A 62 1.31 -1.51 2.11
CA SER A 62 0.51 -2.66 2.52
C SER A 62 -0.85 -2.63 1.87
N VAL A 63 -1.33 -3.77 1.37
CA VAL A 63 -2.66 -3.90 0.78
C VAL A 63 -3.56 -4.66 1.75
N TYR A 64 -4.70 -4.04 2.06
CA TYR A 64 -5.79 -4.65 2.82
C TYR A 64 -7.07 -4.62 1.99
N ALA A 65 -7.75 -5.75 1.90
CA ALA A 65 -8.99 -5.90 1.15
C ALA A 65 -10.12 -6.51 1.98
N GLY A 66 -10.02 -6.38 3.30
CA GLY A 66 -10.95 -6.94 4.28
C GLY A 66 -10.48 -8.27 4.88
N GLY A 67 -11.12 -8.68 5.97
CA GLY A 67 -10.77 -9.82 6.80
C GLY A 67 -9.65 -9.50 7.79
N ASP A 68 -8.82 -10.50 8.08
CA ASP A 68 -7.73 -10.43 9.05
C ASP A 68 -6.35 -10.28 8.41
N CYS A 69 -6.20 -10.49 7.09
CA CYS A 69 -4.89 -10.52 6.45
C CYS A 69 -4.56 -9.21 5.72
N VAL A 70 -3.36 -8.69 5.99
CA VAL A 70 -2.74 -7.56 5.29
C VAL A 70 -1.47 -8.05 4.62
N PHE A 71 -1.23 -7.64 3.37
CA PHE A 71 -0.01 -7.98 2.65
C PHE A 71 0.93 -6.79 2.60
N ILE A 72 2.06 -6.87 3.29
CA ILE A 72 3.14 -5.89 3.22
C ILE A 72 3.96 -6.17 1.96
N ASN A 73 4.09 -5.17 1.11
CA ASN A 73 4.81 -5.21 -0.16
C ASN A 73 6.04 -4.29 -0.05
N THR A 74 7.22 -4.90 0.01
CA THR A 74 8.51 -4.20 0.09
C THR A 74 9.21 -4.25 -1.25
N LEU A 75 9.63 -3.09 -1.79
CA LEU A 75 10.29 -3.06 -3.09
C LEU A 75 11.59 -3.89 -3.07
N LYS A 76 11.75 -4.81 -4.04
CA LYS A 76 12.96 -5.60 -4.21
C LYS A 76 14.13 -4.69 -4.61
N ASP A 77 15.32 -4.96 -4.06
CA ASP A 77 16.53 -4.22 -4.45
C ASP A 77 16.91 -4.47 -5.92
N SER A 78 16.50 -5.61 -6.49
CA SER A 78 16.66 -5.95 -7.91
C SER A 78 15.57 -5.34 -8.82
N SER A 79 14.60 -4.61 -8.28
CA SER A 79 13.52 -4.04 -9.10
C SER A 79 14.01 -2.86 -9.92
N SER A 80 13.63 -2.83 -11.20
CA SER A 80 13.87 -1.69 -12.09
C SER A 80 13.15 -0.41 -11.67
N LEU A 81 12.24 -0.48 -10.69
CA LEU A 81 11.51 0.68 -10.15
C LEU A 81 12.35 1.47 -9.14
N GLY A 82 13.39 0.87 -8.55
CA GLY A 82 14.24 1.50 -7.54
C GLY A 82 14.91 2.81 -7.98
N PRO A 83 15.47 2.91 -9.21
CA PRO A 83 16.04 4.15 -9.74
C PRO A 83 15.02 5.20 -10.17
N GLN A 84 13.74 4.83 -10.33
CA GLN A 84 12.69 5.69 -10.89
C GLN A 84 11.92 6.45 -9.82
N VAL A 85 11.89 5.94 -8.59
CA VAL A 85 11.34 6.67 -7.45
C VAL A 85 12.36 7.72 -7.05
N ALA A 86 12.16 8.96 -7.53
CA ALA A 86 12.99 10.10 -7.17
C ALA A 86 13.16 10.20 -5.64
N PRO A 87 14.25 10.81 -5.14
CA PRO A 87 14.49 11.05 -3.73
C PRO A 87 13.54 12.12 -3.15
N GLU A 88 12.26 12.05 -3.50
CA GLU A 88 11.20 12.86 -2.94
C GLU A 88 10.93 12.45 -1.49
N ALA A 89 10.28 13.35 -0.76
CA ALA A 89 9.95 13.15 0.65
C ALA A 89 9.02 11.94 0.91
N GLU A 90 8.33 11.41 -0.12
CA GLU A 90 7.32 10.34 -0.01
C GLU A 90 7.44 9.27 -1.12
N PRO A 91 8.49 8.44 -1.11
CA PRO A 91 8.77 7.47 -2.17
C PRO A 91 7.65 6.42 -2.34
N SER A 92 7.01 6.00 -1.25
CA SER A 92 5.90 5.03 -1.28
C SER A 92 4.65 5.60 -1.96
N ARG A 93 4.42 6.92 -1.89
CA ARG A 93 3.29 7.57 -2.56
C ARG A 93 3.51 7.69 -4.06
N ALA A 94 4.67 8.15 -4.48
CA ALA A 94 5.00 8.25 -5.91
C ALA A 94 4.87 6.88 -6.59
N LEU A 95 5.36 5.83 -5.90
CA LEU A 95 5.24 4.46 -6.38
C LEU A 95 3.78 3.98 -6.45
N LEU A 96 2.96 4.26 -5.42
CA LEU A 96 1.52 3.97 -5.47
C LEU A 96 0.88 4.61 -6.70
N GLU A 97 1.13 5.90 -6.94
CA GLU A 97 0.49 6.64 -8.02
C GLU A 97 0.94 6.17 -9.43
N GLN A 98 2.22 5.87 -9.62
CA GLN A 98 2.75 5.47 -10.92
C GLN A 98 2.50 4.00 -11.21
N GLU A 99 2.92 3.11 -10.31
CA GLU A 99 2.97 1.67 -10.58
C GLU A 99 1.67 0.97 -10.25
N VAL A 100 1.07 1.31 -9.10
CA VAL A 100 -0.15 0.63 -8.66
C VAL A 100 -1.36 1.22 -9.35
N LEU A 101 -1.62 2.52 -9.16
CA LEU A 101 -2.80 3.18 -9.74
C LEU A 101 -2.70 3.27 -11.27
N GLY A 102 -1.56 3.73 -11.79
CA GLY A 102 -1.35 3.89 -13.23
C GLY A 102 -1.03 2.60 -13.96
N GLY A 103 -0.05 1.83 -13.48
CA GLY A 103 0.42 0.63 -14.17
C GLY A 103 -0.49 -0.58 -14.00
N ILE A 104 -0.79 -0.95 -12.76
CA ILE A 104 -1.51 -2.19 -12.47
C ILE A 104 -3.03 -2.01 -12.63
N LEU A 105 -3.58 -0.96 -12.02
CA LEU A 105 -5.02 -0.68 -12.02
C LEU A 105 -5.48 0.09 -13.26
N ASN A 106 -4.55 0.61 -14.07
CA ASN A 106 -4.81 1.36 -15.30
C ASN A 106 -5.76 2.56 -15.09
N LEU A 107 -5.65 3.23 -13.94
CA LEU A 107 -6.44 4.42 -13.62
C LEU A 107 -5.79 5.66 -14.19
N SER A 108 -6.54 6.36 -15.05
CA SER A 108 -6.13 7.67 -15.55
C SER A 108 -6.08 8.69 -14.41
N PRO A 109 -5.32 9.79 -14.53
CA PRO A 109 -5.29 10.84 -13.50
C PRO A 109 -6.68 11.39 -13.13
N GLN A 110 -7.61 11.42 -14.08
CA GLN A 110 -8.99 11.87 -13.88
C GLN A 110 -9.76 10.87 -13.03
N ASP A 111 -9.67 9.57 -13.35
CA ASP A 111 -10.34 8.49 -12.61
C ASP A 111 -9.83 8.38 -11.17
N ARG A 112 -8.54 8.65 -10.94
CA ARG A 112 -7.95 8.63 -9.61
C ARG A 112 -8.64 9.58 -8.65
N SER A 113 -8.99 10.79 -9.11
CA SER A 113 -9.66 11.79 -8.28
C SER A 113 -11.05 11.34 -7.79
N ALA A 114 -11.74 10.52 -8.58
CA ALA A 114 -13.06 9.98 -8.24
C ALA A 114 -12.98 8.66 -7.46
N THR A 115 -11.88 7.91 -7.62
CA THR A 115 -11.76 6.52 -7.13
C THR A 115 -10.92 6.41 -5.86
N VAL A 116 -9.99 7.34 -5.62
CA VAL A 116 -9.02 7.27 -4.52
C VAL A 116 -9.26 8.40 -3.52
N THR A 117 -9.42 8.03 -2.25
CA THR A 117 -9.50 8.97 -1.12
C THR A 117 -8.27 8.79 -0.23
N TYR A 118 -7.62 9.87 0.19
CA TYR A 118 -6.47 9.79 1.11
C TYR A 118 -6.88 10.18 2.53
N THR A 119 -6.37 9.45 3.52
CA THR A 119 -6.56 9.73 4.95
C THR A 119 -5.26 9.51 5.72
N GLN A 120 -5.18 10.08 6.92
CA GLN A 120 -4.09 9.87 7.88
C GLN A 120 -4.53 9.01 9.09
N ASP A 121 -5.77 8.51 9.07
CA ASP A 121 -6.31 7.62 10.09
C ASP A 121 -6.40 6.19 9.53
N PRO A 122 -5.42 5.32 9.83
CA PRO A 122 -5.40 3.97 9.29
C PRO A 122 -6.50 3.09 9.90
N ALA A 123 -6.88 3.31 11.17
CA ALA A 123 -7.94 2.51 11.80
C ALA A 123 -9.30 2.78 11.14
N ALA A 124 -9.63 4.06 10.92
CA ALA A 124 -10.83 4.43 10.18
C ALA A 124 -10.81 3.91 8.73
N ALA A 125 -9.63 3.90 8.09
CA ALA A 125 -9.47 3.38 6.73
C ALA A 125 -9.73 1.87 6.64
N LEU A 126 -9.15 1.07 7.55
CA LEU A 126 -9.39 -0.38 7.60
C LEU A 126 -10.87 -0.66 7.87
N LYS A 127 -11.47 0.07 8.81
CA LYS A 127 -12.90 -0.06 9.11
C LYS A 127 -13.79 0.26 7.90
N ALA A 128 -13.45 1.27 7.11
CA ALA A 128 -14.23 1.62 5.92
C ALA A 128 -14.18 0.52 4.83
N VAL A 129 -13.12 -0.30 4.81
CA VAL A 129 -13.05 -1.49 3.93
C VAL A 129 -13.93 -2.62 4.50
N GLU A 130 -13.86 -2.90 5.80
CA GLU A 130 -14.72 -3.89 6.47
C GLU A 130 -16.21 -3.56 6.32
N ASP A 131 -16.57 -2.30 6.44
CA ASP A 131 -17.95 -1.82 6.29
C ASP A 131 -18.40 -1.78 4.80
N GLY A 132 -17.54 -2.19 3.86
CA GLY A 132 -17.85 -2.27 2.43
C GLY A 132 -17.93 -0.93 1.70
N GLN A 133 -17.47 0.16 2.32
CA GLN A 133 -17.47 1.51 1.72
C GLN A 133 -16.36 1.67 0.67
N TYR A 134 -15.28 0.92 0.82
CA TYR A 134 -14.13 0.88 -0.08
C TYR A 134 -13.74 -0.57 -0.33
N GLN A 135 -13.21 -0.88 -1.52
CA GLN A 135 -12.79 -2.24 -1.84
C GLN A 135 -11.43 -2.59 -1.23
N LEU A 136 -10.57 -1.58 -1.03
CA LEU A 136 -9.22 -1.79 -0.53
C LEU A 136 -8.62 -0.52 0.09
N ALA A 137 -7.75 -0.74 1.06
CA ALA A 137 -6.91 0.26 1.70
C ALA A 137 -5.44 -0.06 1.41
N VAL A 138 -4.68 0.96 0.99
CA VAL A 138 -3.24 0.87 0.80
C VAL A 138 -2.54 1.77 1.80
N LEU A 139 -1.86 1.16 2.78
CA LEU A 139 -1.07 1.88 3.78
C LEU A 139 0.32 2.18 3.21
N LEU A 140 0.87 3.35 3.51
CA LEU A 140 2.16 3.82 2.98
C LEU A 140 3.13 4.15 4.12
N ALA A 141 4.34 3.60 4.07
CA ALA A 141 5.42 3.84 5.04
C ALA A 141 6.62 4.58 4.44
#